data_AF-A0A2N7YHK8-F1
#
_entry.id   AF-A0A2N7YHK8-F1
#
_cell.length_a   1.000
_cell.length_b   1.000
_cell.length_c   1.000
_cell.angle_alpha   90.00
_cell.angle_beta   90.00
_cell.angle_gamma   90.00
#
_symmetry.space_group_name_H-M   'P 1'
#
loop_
_entity.id
_entity.type
_entity.pdbx_description
1 polymer ?
#
loop_
_entity_poly.entity_id
_entity_poly.type
_entity_poly.pdbx_seq_one_letter_code
_entity_poly.pdbx_strand_id
1 'polypeptide(L)'
;MFKEYEFLLDSIGSEDYWSDVGIDIAASKISQFDSLSWGELEYALSVKSEMWRGRCAESLGDSNDERALRILLALLKAEEESVVIHAIESIESIFLAGYIFDKSQAILALNEGFKEGNRTLKLMKTTLAKKLSE
;
A
#
# COMPACT_ATOMS: atom_id res chain seq x y z
N MET A 1 8.94 16.44 -4.30
CA MET A 1 7.89 15.94 -3.40
C MET A 1 8.25 14.57 -2.82
N PHE A 2 8.69 13.62 -3.63
CA PHE A 2 9.11 12.30 -3.15
C PHE A 2 10.17 12.32 -2.02
N LYS A 3 11.22 13.14 -2.11
CA LYS A 3 12.30 13.15 -1.10
C LYS A 3 11.86 13.43 0.33
N GLU A 4 10.86 14.31 0.50
CA GLU A 4 10.32 14.60 1.84
C GLU A 4 9.46 13.47 2.38
N TYR A 5 8.72 12.79 1.48
CA TYR A 5 7.96 11.60 1.82
C TYR A 5 8.92 10.45 2.19
N GLU A 6 9.93 10.21 1.35
CA GLU A 6 10.97 9.21 1.59
C GLU A 6 11.63 9.42 2.97
N PHE A 7 12.04 10.65 3.26
CA PHE A 7 12.64 11.00 4.55
C PHE A 7 11.68 10.83 5.72
N LEU A 8 10.40 11.19 5.58
CA LEU A 8 9.40 10.99 6.63
C LEU A 8 9.30 9.51 7.01
N LEU A 9 9.19 8.63 6.02
CA LEU A 9 9.04 7.20 6.24
C LEU A 9 10.30 6.57 6.86
N ASP A 10 11.49 7.10 6.54
CA ASP A 10 12.77 6.66 7.11
C ASP A 10 13.01 7.18 8.55
N SER A 11 12.52 8.38 8.87
CA SER A 11 12.91 9.11 10.09
C SER A 11 12.00 8.89 11.31
N ILE A 12 10.83 8.26 11.12
CA ILE A 12 9.91 8.00 12.23
C ILE A 12 10.43 6.85 13.08
N GLY A 13 10.84 7.18 14.32
CA GLY A 13 11.36 6.22 15.30
C GLY A 13 10.34 5.65 16.27
N SER A 14 9.07 6.08 16.20
CA SER A 14 7.99 5.63 17.09
C SER A 14 6.78 5.18 16.26
N GLU A 15 6.35 3.94 16.47
CA GLU A 15 5.16 3.36 15.82
C GLU A 15 3.87 4.04 16.28
N ASP A 16 3.80 4.49 17.54
CA ASP A 16 2.66 5.24 18.04
C ASP A 16 2.51 6.58 17.29
N TYR A 17 3.62 7.30 17.10
CA TYR A 17 3.60 8.52 16.29
C TYR A 17 3.23 8.26 14.83
N TRP A 18 3.70 7.15 14.26
CA TRP A 18 3.32 6.74 12.91
C TRP A 18 1.81 6.58 12.78
N SER A 19 1.21 5.81 13.69
CA SER A 19 -0.21 5.48 13.67
C SER A 19 -1.11 6.68 13.99
N ASP A 20 -0.70 7.54 14.92
CA ASP A 20 -1.50 8.68 15.38
C ASP A 20 -1.44 9.89 14.43
N VAL A 21 -0.31 10.09 13.74
CA VAL A 21 -0.04 11.33 12.98
C VAL A 21 0.70 11.08 11.67
N GLY A 22 1.66 10.14 11.67
CA GLY A 22 2.57 9.92 10.53
C GLY A 22 1.85 9.53 9.24
N ILE A 23 0.83 8.68 9.32
CA ILE A 23 0.02 8.24 8.17
C ILE A 23 -0.63 9.44 7.46
N ASP A 24 -1.30 10.32 8.20
CA ASP A 24 -1.99 11.50 7.64
C ASP A 24 -1.01 12.46 6.96
N ILE A 25 0.17 12.68 7.56
CA ILE A 25 1.22 13.51 6.97
C ILE A 25 1.74 12.87 5.68
N ALA A 26 1.96 11.56 5.68
CA ALA A 26 2.44 10.81 4.52
C ALA A 26 1.41 10.85 3.37
N ALA A 27 0.13 10.61 3.67
CA ALA A 27 -0.97 10.70 2.70
C ALA A 27 -1.10 12.12 2.11
N SER A 28 -0.97 13.15 2.94
CA SER A 28 -0.94 14.55 2.48
C SER A 28 0.21 14.83 1.51
N LYS A 29 1.38 14.23 1.72
CA LYS A 29 2.51 14.33 0.79
C LYS A 29 2.23 13.58 -0.53
N ILE A 30 1.65 12.38 -0.46
CA ILE A 30 1.27 11.59 -1.65
C ILE A 30 0.27 12.37 -2.52
N SER A 31 -0.69 13.08 -1.92
CA SER A 31 -1.69 13.88 -2.66
C SER A 31 -1.07 14.97 -3.55
N GLN A 32 0.21 15.31 -3.32
CA GLN A 32 0.95 16.31 -4.07
C GLN A 32 1.98 15.69 -5.04
N PHE A 33 1.97 14.36 -5.22
CA PHE A 33 2.90 13.69 -6.13
C PHE A 33 2.58 14.00 -7.59
N ASP A 34 3.63 14.39 -8.32
CA ASP A 34 3.64 14.41 -9.77
C ASP A 34 4.11 13.05 -10.33
N SER A 35 4.08 12.90 -11.66
CA SER A 35 4.50 11.67 -12.32
C SER A 35 5.94 11.27 -12.04
N LEU A 36 6.82 12.25 -11.80
CA LEU A 36 8.20 11.97 -11.42
C LEU A 36 8.25 11.34 -10.02
N SER A 37 7.55 11.93 -9.05
CA SER A 37 7.51 11.43 -7.67
C SER A 37 6.93 10.02 -7.57
N TRP A 38 5.91 9.71 -8.38
CA TRP A 38 5.39 8.34 -8.49
C TRP A 38 6.40 7.36 -9.07
N GLY A 39 7.18 7.76 -10.08
CA GLY A 39 8.25 6.92 -10.63
C GLY A 39 9.39 6.69 -9.65
N GLU A 40 9.75 7.72 -8.87
CA GLU A 40 10.74 7.59 -7.78
C GLU A 40 10.25 6.64 -6.68
N LEU A 41 8.97 6.71 -6.33
CA LEU A 41 8.34 5.80 -5.36
C LEU A 41 8.41 4.34 -5.84
N GLU A 42 8.05 4.07 -7.09
CA GLU A 42 8.10 2.73 -7.67
C GLU A 42 9.52 2.15 -7.65
N TYR A 43 10.52 2.96 -7.99
CA TYR A 43 11.93 2.56 -7.89
C TYR A 43 12.34 2.25 -6.44
N ALA A 44 11.91 3.08 -5.49
CA ALA A 44 12.30 2.95 -4.08
C ALA A 44 11.79 1.66 -3.43
N LEU A 45 10.65 1.10 -3.88
CA LEU A 45 10.14 -0.17 -3.37
C LEU A 45 11.17 -1.32 -3.45
N SER A 46 12.05 -1.28 -4.44
CA SER A 46 13.05 -2.35 -4.68
C SER A 46 14.26 -2.30 -3.74
N VAL A 47 14.49 -1.16 -3.07
CA VAL A 47 15.70 -0.91 -2.27
C VAL A 47 15.41 -0.61 -0.80
N LYS A 48 14.18 -0.20 -0.47
CA LYS A 48 13.80 0.19 0.89
C LYS A 48 13.51 -1.02 1.80
N SER A 49 13.63 -0.80 3.11
CA SER A 49 13.35 -1.81 4.12
C SER A 49 11.87 -2.23 4.12
N GLU A 50 11.58 -3.40 4.70
CA GLU A 50 10.20 -3.87 4.86
C GLU A 50 9.37 -2.90 5.73
N MET A 51 9.97 -2.35 6.80
CA MET A 51 9.31 -1.32 7.62
C MET A 51 8.90 -0.09 6.79
N TRP A 52 9.80 0.42 5.95
CA TRP A 52 9.49 1.54 5.06
C TRP A 52 8.38 1.19 4.06
N ARG A 53 8.40 -0.03 3.51
CA ARG A 53 7.37 -0.53 2.60
C ARG A 53 6.01 -0.72 3.28
N GLY A 54 5.99 -1.13 4.55
CA GLY A 54 4.77 -1.20 5.36
C GLY A 54 4.14 0.18 5.54
N ARG A 55 4.95 1.16 5.97
CA ARG A 55 4.52 2.56 6.10
C ARG A 55 4.05 3.15 4.77
N CYS A 56 4.75 2.82 3.70
CA CYS A 56 4.33 3.19 2.35
C CYS A 56 2.93 2.65 2.04
N ALA A 57 2.68 1.36 2.29
CA ALA A 57 1.37 0.77 2.08
C ALA A 57 0.27 1.51 2.87
N GLU A 58 0.46 1.70 4.17
CA GLU A 58 -0.53 2.36 5.05
C GLU A 58 -0.89 3.77 4.56
N SER A 59 0.10 4.55 4.13
CA SER A 59 -0.13 5.93 3.67
C SER A 59 -0.87 6.06 2.33
N LEU A 60 -1.05 4.95 1.60
CA LEU A 60 -1.72 4.93 0.30
C LEU A 60 -3.22 4.61 0.41
N GLY A 61 -3.72 4.24 1.59
CA GLY A 61 -5.10 3.79 1.82
C GLY A 61 -6.20 4.80 1.48
N ASP A 62 -5.86 6.08 1.41
CA ASP A 62 -6.79 7.18 1.09
C ASP A 62 -6.53 7.84 -0.28
N SER A 63 -5.58 7.32 -1.06
CA SER A 63 -5.24 7.90 -2.36
C SER A 63 -6.25 7.50 -3.43
N ASN A 64 -6.81 8.49 -4.14
CA ASN A 64 -7.67 8.28 -5.30
C ASN A 64 -6.91 8.17 -6.64
N ASP A 65 -5.58 8.29 -6.62
CA ASP A 65 -4.73 8.12 -7.78
C ASP A 65 -4.55 6.62 -8.10
N GLU A 66 -4.78 6.22 -9.36
CA GLU A 66 -4.65 4.82 -9.79
C GLU A 66 -3.25 4.23 -9.56
N ARG A 67 -2.22 5.07 -9.49
CA ARG A 67 -0.84 4.64 -9.23
C ARG A 67 -0.69 4.13 -7.80
N ALA A 68 -1.48 4.61 -6.85
CA ALA A 68 -1.51 4.07 -5.50
C ALA A 68 -1.93 2.60 -5.49
N LEU A 69 -3.00 2.26 -6.21
CA LEU A 69 -3.42 0.86 -6.37
C LEU A 69 -2.31 0.02 -7.01
N ARG A 70 -1.64 0.52 -8.05
CA ARG A 70 -0.51 -0.20 -8.69
C ARG A 70 0.61 -0.51 -7.70
N ILE A 71 1.00 0.47 -6.87
CA ILE A 71 2.02 0.30 -5.82
C ILE A 71 1.56 -0.71 -4.76
N LEU A 72 0.32 -0.59 -4.27
CA LEU A 72 -0.24 -1.53 -3.30
C LEU A 72 -0.27 -2.96 -3.84
N LEU A 73 -0.67 -3.16 -5.10
CA LEU A 73 -0.65 -4.47 -5.75
C LEU A 73 0.77 -5.04 -5.90
N ALA A 74 1.78 -4.18 -6.10
CA ALA A 74 3.18 -4.62 -6.09
C ALA A 74 3.64 -5.07 -4.70
N LEU A 75 3.20 -4.36 -3.65
CA LEU A 75 3.54 -4.66 -2.25
C LEU A 75 2.92 -5.97 -1.73
N LEU A 76 1.88 -6.50 -2.39
CA LEU A 76 1.38 -7.85 -2.10
C LEU A 76 2.45 -8.94 -2.30
N LYS A 77 3.48 -8.68 -3.11
CA LYS A 77 4.58 -9.63 -3.36
C LYS A 77 5.72 -9.53 -2.35
N ALA A 78 5.59 -8.68 -1.32
CA ALA A 78 6.59 -8.53 -0.28
C ALA A 78 6.81 -9.84 0.50
N GLU A 79 8.02 -10.03 1.02
CA GLU A 79 8.34 -11.21 1.84
C GLU A 79 7.81 -11.08 3.27
N GLU A 80 7.74 -9.84 3.76
CA GLU A 80 7.30 -9.56 5.12
C GLU A 80 5.77 -9.50 5.21
N GLU A 81 5.20 -10.30 6.11
CA GLU A 81 3.75 -10.42 6.24
C GLU A 81 3.07 -9.10 6.65
N SER A 82 3.73 -8.27 7.46
CA SER A 82 3.19 -6.97 7.87
C SER A 82 2.98 -6.02 6.69
N VAL A 83 3.92 -5.99 5.74
CA VAL A 83 3.80 -5.20 4.50
C VAL A 83 2.61 -5.67 3.67
N VAL A 84 2.43 -6.98 3.57
CA VAL A 84 1.30 -7.59 2.87
C VAL A 84 -0.04 -7.23 3.55
N ILE A 85 -0.10 -7.30 4.87
CA ILE A 85 -1.30 -6.95 5.65
C ILE A 85 -1.70 -5.50 5.37
N HIS A 86 -0.77 -4.56 5.53
CA HIS A 86 -1.04 -3.14 5.29
C HIS A 86 -1.43 -2.87 3.84
N ALA A 87 -0.86 -3.60 2.88
CA ALA A 87 -1.26 -3.49 1.48
C ALA A 87 -2.71 -3.96 1.27
N ILE A 88 -3.12 -5.09 1.85
CA ILE A 88 -4.50 -5.59 1.76
C ILE A 88 -5.49 -4.60 2.40
N GLU A 89 -5.18 -4.11 3.60
CA GLU A 89 -6.03 -3.16 4.32
C GLU A 89 -6.19 -1.85 3.56
N SER A 90 -5.11 -1.36 2.96
CA SER A 90 -5.13 -0.15 2.15
C SER A 90 -5.88 -0.35 0.83
N ILE A 91 -5.76 -1.52 0.18
CA ILE A 91 -6.58 -1.87 -1.00
C ILE A 91 -8.07 -1.92 -0.63
N GLU A 92 -8.39 -2.48 0.54
CA GLU A 92 -9.77 -2.49 1.03
C GLU A 92 -10.28 -1.06 1.28
N SER A 93 -9.46 -0.18 1.85
CA SER A 93 -9.82 1.21 2.12
C SER A 93 -10.12 1.99 0.84
N ILE A 94 -9.25 1.92 -0.17
CA ILE A 94 -9.49 2.56 -1.48
C ILE A 94 -10.68 1.93 -2.21
N PHE A 95 -10.98 0.64 -2.01
CA PHE A 95 -12.18 0.00 -2.56
C PHE A 95 -13.44 0.55 -1.93
N LEU A 96 -13.49 0.63 -0.60
CA LEU A 96 -14.63 1.16 0.16
C LEU A 96 -14.87 2.64 -0.15
N ALA A 97 -13.81 3.41 -0.42
CA ALA A 97 -13.89 4.79 -0.88
C ALA A 97 -14.36 4.93 -2.36
N GLY A 98 -14.44 3.83 -3.11
CA GLY A 98 -14.88 3.82 -4.51
C GLY A 98 -13.79 4.24 -5.51
N TYR A 99 -12.51 4.15 -5.14
CA TYR A 99 -11.38 4.57 -5.98
C TYR A 99 -10.81 3.45 -6.87
N ILE A 100 -11.30 2.21 -6.74
CA ILE A 100 -10.91 1.11 -7.63
C ILE A 100 -11.85 1.07 -8.84
N PHE A 101 -11.33 1.51 -9.99
CA PHE A 101 -12.04 1.48 -11.27
C PHE A 101 -11.93 0.13 -11.98
N ASP A 102 -10.76 -0.53 -11.93
CA ASP A 102 -10.53 -1.85 -12.51
C ASP A 102 -10.46 -2.92 -11.41
N LYS A 103 -11.64 -3.41 -11.00
CA LYS A 103 -11.74 -4.49 -10.00
C LYS A 103 -11.12 -5.80 -10.51
N SER A 104 -11.15 -6.05 -11.83
CA SER A 104 -10.63 -7.29 -12.42
C SER A 104 -9.12 -7.39 -12.27
N GLN A 105 -8.39 -6.30 -12.54
CA GLN A 105 -6.94 -6.25 -12.32
C GLN A 105 -6.59 -6.47 -10.84
N ALA A 106 -7.33 -5.85 -9.92
CA ALA A 106 -7.12 -6.02 -8.48
C ALA A 106 -7.34 -7.47 -8.04
N ILE A 107 -8.41 -8.13 -8.51
CA ILE A 107 -8.69 -9.55 -8.22
C ILE A 107 -7.60 -10.46 -8.78
N LEU A 108 -7.13 -10.24 -10.02
CA LEU A 108 -6.06 -11.02 -10.61
C LEU A 108 -4.78 -10.92 -9.79
N ALA A 109 -4.36 -9.69 -9.44
CA ALA A 109 -3.17 -9.46 -8.64
C ALA A 109 -3.28 -10.06 -7.23
N LEU A 110 -4.45 -9.99 -6.57
CA LEU A 110 -4.69 -10.68 -5.30
C LEU A 110 -4.57 -12.19 -5.45
N ASN A 111 -5.03 -12.75 -6.57
CA ASN A 111 -4.98 -14.18 -6.85
C ASN A 111 -3.55 -14.69 -7.12
N GLU A 112 -2.75 -13.93 -7.87
CA GLU A 112 -1.38 -14.28 -8.26
C GLU A 112 -0.32 -13.89 -7.21
N GLY A 113 -0.60 -12.89 -6.38
CA GLY A 113 0.41 -12.06 -5.73
C GLY A 113 1.20 -12.63 -4.55
N PHE A 114 1.06 -13.90 -4.15
CA PHE A 114 1.64 -14.36 -2.87
C PHE A 114 2.42 -15.67 -2.96
N LYS A 115 3.57 -15.73 -2.26
CA LYS A 115 4.10 -16.99 -1.70
C LYS A 115 3.07 -17.56 -0.72
N GLU A 116 3.06 -18.87 -0.45
CA GLU A 116 2.12 -19.47 0.50
C GLU A 116 2.23 -18.82 1.89
N GLY A 117 1.38 -17.81 2.15
CA GLY A 117 1.33 -17.11 3.43
C GLY A 117 0.63 -17.94 4.50
N ASN A 118 0.69 -17.46 5.74
CA ASN A 118 -0.02 -18.06 6.85
C ASN A 118 -1.56 -18.06 6.63
N ARG A 119 -2.30 -18.74 7.52
CA ARG A 119 -3.76 -18.86 7.42
C ARG A 119 -4.48 -17.50 7.40
N THR A 120 -3.95 -16.50 8.12
CA THR A 120 -4.54 -15.15 8.20
C THR A 120 -4.50 -14.46 6.86
N LEU A 121 -3.34 -14.44 6.18
CA LEU A 121 -3.19 -13.82 4.86
C LEU A 121 -4.12 -14.48 3.82
N LYS A 122 -4.26 -15.81 3.86
CA LYS A 122 -5.20 -16.54 3.00
C LYS A 122 -6.65 -16.09 3.21
N LEU A 123 -7.05 -15.86 4.46
CA LEU A 123 -8.40 -15.40 4.80
C LEU A 123 -8.65 -13.94 4.40
N MET A 124 -7.70 -13.04 4.67
CA MET A 124 -7.80 -11.62 4.29
C MET A 124 -7.94 -11.49 2.78
N LYS A 125 -7.09 -12.17 2.02
CA LYS A 125 -7.16 -12.25 0.55
C LYS A 125 -8.53 -12.72 0.06
N THR A 126 -8.98 -13.87 0.57
CA THR A 126 -10.23 -14.48 0.09
C THR A 126 -11.42 -13.56 0.37
N THR A 127 -11.40 -12.90 1.53
CA THR A 127 -12.41 -11.91 1.90
C THR A 127 -12.40 -10.70 0.98
N LEU A 128 -11.23 -10.11 0.71
CA LEU A 128 -11.12 -8.94 -0.15
C LEU A 128 -11.48 -9.27 -1.61
N ALA A 129 -10.99 -10.39 -2.15
CA ALA A 129 -11.31 -10.82 -3.51
C ALA A 129 -12.83 -11.06 -3.68
N LYS A 130 -13.49 -11.60 -2.66
CA LYS A 130 -14.95 -11.75 -2.64
C LYS A 130 -15.64 -10.38 -2.68
N LYS A 131 -15.24 -9.44 -1.81
CA LYS A 131 -15.79 -8.06 -1.79
C LYS A 131 -15.64 -7.36 -3.13
N LEU A 132 -14.48 -7.50 -3.79
CA LEU A 132 -14.24 -6.92 -5.11
C LEU A 132 -15.06 -7.57 -6.23
N SER A 133 -15.58 -8.78 -6.02
CA SER A 133 -16.40 -9.50 -7.01
C SER A 133 -17.90 -9.16 -6.92
N GLU A 134 -18.31 -8.46 -5.86
CA GLU A 134 -19.67 -7.95 -5.64
C GLU A 134 -19.87 -6.56 -6.27
#